data_AF-A0A2V9YB95-F1
#
_entry.id   AF-A0A2V9YB95-F1
#
_cell.length_a   1.000
_cell.length_b   1.000
_cell.length_c   1.000
_cell.angle_alpha   90.00
_cell.angle_beta   90.00
_cell.angle_gamma   90.00
#
_symmetry.space_group_name_H-M   'P 1'
#
loop_
_entity.id
_entity.type
_entity.pdbx_description
1 polymer ?
#
loop_
_entity_poly.entity_id
_entity_poly.type
_entity_poly.pdbx_seq_one_letter_code
_entity_poly.pdbx_strand_id
1 'polypeptide(L)'
;QAKLLRVLEEGEVERIGGDKPIAVNVRVVVATHRDLEARVREEKFRQDLFHRIYVFPLVLPPLRERREDIPALVQHFAEQVCAQNSWKPVPFIDEAMEALQAYSWPGNVRELRNMVERLMLLATEGQVDLATVQLALPKTSIGGATVGATGSDPLADRVQTFEREVILAELKRSHHNMSMAAKSLGLERSHLYKKAEQLGIDLHALRREQDASD
;
A
#
# COMPACT_ATOMS: atom_id res chain seq x y z
N GLN A 1 2.88 -4.46 32.68
CA GLN A 1 2.71 -3.00 32.77
C GLN A 1 3.17 -2.48 34.14
N ALA A 2 2.71 -3.01 35.27
CA ALA A 2 3.09 -2.55 36.61
C ALA A 2 4.61 -2.48 36.90
N LYS A 3 5.39 -3.49 36.45
CA LYS A 3 6.84 -3.49 36.65
C LYS A 3 7.57 -2.36 35.92
N LEU A 4 7.11 -1.98 34.72
CA LEU A 4 7.71 -0.90 33.94
C LEU A 4 7.41 0.47 34.57
N LEU A 5 6.21 0.63 35.13
CA LEU A 5 5.85 1.85 35.86
C LEU A 5 6.83 2.08 37.02
N ARG A 6 7.10 1.05 37.83
CA ARG A 6 8.05 1.16 38.95
C ARG A 6 9.45 1.61 38.53
N VAL A 7 9.95 1.12 37.39
CA VAL A 7 11.24 1.60 36.82
C VAL A 7 11.16 3.07 36.41
N LEU A 8 10.05 3.52 35.83
CA LEU A 8 9.86 4.89 35.36
C LEU A 8 9.58 5.88 36.50
N GLU A 9 9.05 5.42 37.63
CA GLU A 9 8.70 6.26 38.78
C GLU A 9 9.77 6.28 39.86
N GLU A 10 10.25 5.09 40.26
CA GLU A 10 11.17 4.90 41.38
C GLU A 10 12.62 4.75 40.92
N GLY A 11 12.86 4.42 39.64
CA GLY A 11 14.21 4.13 39.15
C GLY A 11 14.78 2.83 39.70
N GLU A 12 13.91 1.88 40.08
CA GLU A 12 14.31 0.63 40.72
C GLU A 12 13.88 -0.59 39.90
N VAL A 13 14.71 -1.63 39.91
CA VAL A 13 14.41 -2.95 39.34
C VAL A 13 14.58 -4.05 40.38
N GLU A 14 13.70 -5.06 40.33
CA GLU A 14 13.81 -6.27 41.15
C GLU A 14 14.19 -7.46 40.26
N ARG A 15 15.12 -8.29 40.76
CA ARG A 15 15.47 -9.56 40.09
C ARG A 15 14.34 -10.55 40.26
N ILE A 16 14.14 -11.43 39.28
CA ILE A 16 13.16 -12.53 39.42
C ILE A 16 13.62 -13.44 40.56
N GLY A 17 12.78 -13.58 41.59
CA GLY A 17 13.12 -14.33 42.81
C GLY A 17 13.99 -13.58 43.82
N GLY A 18 14.34 -12.32 43.54
CA GLY A 18 14.96 -11.41 44.49
C GLY A 18 13.94 -10.40 45.00
N ASP A 19 14.12 -10.01 46.25
CA ASP A 19 13.28 -9.11 47.04
C ASP A 19 13.97 -7.75 47.29
N LYS A 20 15.24 -7.61 46.89
CA LYS A 20 15.99 -6.35 47.00
C LYS A 20 15.83 -5.51 45.74
N PRO A 21 15.30 -4.27 45.84
CA PRO A 21 15.31 -3.34 44.73
C PRO A 21 16.74 -2.88 44.42
N ILE A 22 17.01 -2.66 43.14
CA ILE A 22 18.29 -2.18 42.62
C ILE A 22 18.04 -0.86 41.92
N ALA A 23 18.65 0.22 42.43
CA ALA A 23 18.58 1.53 41.79
C ALA A 23 19.30 1.51 40.44
N VAL A 24 18.66 2.08 39.41
CA VAL A 24 19.15 2.18 38.04
C VAL A 24 18.91 3.57 37.49
N ASN A 25 19.83 4.04 36.65
CA ASN A 25 19.66 5.25 35.86
C ASN A 25 19.65 4.87 34.39
N VAL A 26 18.48 4.95 33.76
CA VAL A 26 18.25 4.48 32.39
C VAL A 26 17.48 5.51 31.57
N ARG A 27 17.82 5.60 30.29
CA ARG A 27 17.00 6.29 29.29
C ARG A 27 16.10 5.28 28.60
N VAL A 28 14.79 5.45 28.73
CA VAL A 28 13.81 4.56 28.11
C VAL A 28 13.38 5.12 26.75
N VAL A 29 13.44 4.28 25.72
CA VAL A 29 12.91 4.57 24.38
C VAL A 29 11.87 3.50 24.06
N VAL A 30 10.66 3.93 23.68
CA VAL A 30 9.54 3.03 23.39
C VAL A 30 9.07 3.27 21.95
N ALA A 31 8.74 2.19 21.24
CA ALA A 31 8.15 2.24 19.91
C ALA A 31 6.94 1.28 19.83
N THR A 32 5.89 1.68 19.12
CA THR A 32 4.67 0.89 18.95
C THR A 32 4.02 1.19 17.61
N HIS A 33 3.38 0.19 17.00
CA HIS A 33 2.52 0.35 15.81
C HIS A 33 1.05 0.57 16.18
N ARG A 34 0.72 0.52 17.48
CA ARG A 34 -0.65 0.66 17.98
C ARG A 34 -0.85 2.08 18.49
N ASP A 35 -2.02 2.63 18.22
CA ASP A 35 -2.51 3.84 18.85
C ASP A 35 -2.71 3.60 20.35
N LEU A 36 -1.84 4.21 21.17
CA LEU A 36 -1.90 4.07 22.62
C LEU A 36 -3.06 4.86 23.22
N GLU A 37 -3.45 6.00 22.65
CA GLU A 37 -4.57 6.80 23.15
C GLU A 37 -5.89 6.05 23.00
N ALA A 38 -6.11 5.42 21.84
CA ALA A 38 -7.25 4.55 21.62
C ALA A 38 -7.25 3.37 22.62
N ARG A 39 -6.09 2.79 22.91
CA ARG A 39 -5.97 1.67 23.85
C ARG A 39 -6.19 2.07 25.31
N VAL A 40 -5.86 3.31 25.68
CA VAL A 40 -6.20 3.87 27.00
C VAL A 40 -7.71 4.06 27.10
N ARG A 41 -8.36 4.60 26.05
CA ARG A 41 -9.81 4.78 25.98
C ARG A 41 -10.58 3.46 26.07
N GLU A 42 -10.03 2.39 25.49
CA GLU A 42 -10.56 1.03 25.58
C GLU A 42 -10.23 0.29 26.90
N GLU A 43 -9.60 0.96 27.88
CA GLU A 43 -9.11 0.38 29.15
C GLU A 43 -8.12 -0.80 28.98
N LYS A 44 -7.58 -0.99 27.77
CA LYS A 44 -6.59 -2.03 27.45
C LYS A 44 -5.16 -1.59 27.78
N PHE A 45 -4.96 -0.32 28.09
CA PHE A 45 -3.68 0.25 28.46
C PHE A 45 -3.84 1.21 29.64
N ARG A 46 -2.96 1.09 30.65
CA ARG A 46 -3.06 1.94 31.83
C ARG A 46 -2.68 3.39 31.51
N GLN A 47 -3.53 4.30 31.96
CA GLN A 47 -3.37 5.73 31.74
C GLN A 47 -2.10 6.31 32.41
N ASP A 48 -1.76 5.84 33.61
CA ASP A 48 -0.55 6.29 34.33
C ASP A 48 0.75 5.96 33.57
N LEU A 49 0.85 4.76 33.02
CA LEU A 49 1.97 4.35 32.19
C LEU A 49 2.02 5.15 30.89
N PHE A 50 0.87 5.45 30.29
CA PHE A 50 0.78 6.24 29.05
C PHE A 50 1.42 7.62 29.24
N HIS A 51 1.05 8.34 30.30
CA HIS A 51 1.60 9.68 30.56
C HIS A 51 3.10 9.67 30.89
N ARG A 52 3.65 8.56 31.40
CA ARG A 52 5.09 8.41 31.67
C ARG A 52 5.91 8.10 30.42
N ILE A 53 5.35 7.43 29.42
CA ILE A 53 6.08 7.08 28.19
C ILE A 53 5.82 8.04 27.04
N TYR A 54 4.64 8.66 27.00
CA TYR A 54 4.22 9.58 25.92
C TYR A 54 4.63 11.03 26.25
N VAL A 55 5.92 11.24 26.50
CA VAL A 55 6.46 12.57 26.86
C VAL A 55 6.86 13.36 25.61
N PHE A 56 7.59 12.72 24.70
CA PHE A 56 8.03 13.33 23.44
C PHE A 56 7.77 12.35 22.29
N PRO A 57 6.57 12.40 21.68
CA PRO A 57 6.20 11.46 20.63
C PRO A 57 6.94 11.77 19.32
N LEU A 58 7.53 10.73 18.75
CA LEU A 58 8.08 10.76 17.39
C LEU A 58 7.21 9.89 16.49
N VAL A 59 6.46 10.54 15.60
CA VAL A 59 5.63 9.86 14.61
C VAL A 59 6.51 9.51 13.42
N LEU A 60 6.62 8.22 13.13
CA LEU A 60 7.35 7.74 11.94
C LEU A 60 6.40 7.75 10.74
N PRO A 61 6.63 8.63 9.74
CA PRO A 61 5.82 8.64 8.54
C PRO A 61 5.99 7.34 7.74
N PRO A 62 4.92 6.82 7.14
CA PRO A 62 4.99 5.69 6.24
C PRO A 62 5.72 6.05 4.93
N LEU A 63 6.30 5.05 4.26
CA LEU A 63 7.04 5.26 3.01
C LEU A 63 6.23 5.97 1.91
N ARG A 64 4.91 5.78 1.87
CA ARG A 64 4.02 6.46 0.91
C ARG A 64 4.00 7.99 1.03
N GLU A 65 4.37 8.53 2.19
CA GLU A 65 4.50 9.97 2.48
C GLU A 65 5.92 10.47 2.22
N ARG A 66 6.87 9.59 1.87
CA ARG A 66 8.29 9.86 1.65
C ARG A 66 8.77 9.18 0.37
N ARG A 67 8.10 9.48 -0.74
CA ARG A 67 8.36 8.79 -2.02
C ARG A 67 9.71 9.17 -2.60
N GLU A 68 10.17 10.40 -2.34
CA GLU A 68 11.49 10.88 -2.74
C GLU A 68 12.65 10.09 -2.14
N ASP A 69 12.44 9.37 -1.02
CA ASP A 69 13.46 8.54 -0.40
C ASP A 69 13.55 7.14 -1.02
N ILE A 70 12.55 6.72 -1.81
CA ILE A 70 12.49 5.38 -2.41
C ILE A 70 13.72 5.09 -3.28
N PRO A 71 14.20 5.99 -4.17
CA PRO A 71 15.40 5.75 -4.96
C PRO A 71 16.65 5.45 -4.12
N ALA A 72 16.91 6.25 -3.09
CA ALA A 72 18.04 6.05 -2.20
C ALA A 72 17.93 4.72 -1.42
N LEU A 73 16.71 4.38 -0.97
CA LEU A 73 16.45 3.12 -0.27
C LEU A 73 16.62 1.90 -1.18
N VAL A 74 16.14 1.97 -2.42
CA VAL A 74 16.29 0.89 -3.41
C VAL A 74 17.77 0.63 -3.69
N GLN A 75 18.54 1.69 -3.95
CA GLN A 75 19.98 1.57 -4.16
C GLN A 75 20.67 0.92 -2.94
N HIS A 76 20.37 1.41 -1.74
CA HIS A 76 20.93 0.88 -0.50
C HIS A 76 20.62 -0.61 -0.31
N PHE A 77 19.37 -1.03 -0.53
CA PHE A 77 19.00 -2.44 -0.41
C PHE A 77 19.60 -3.30 -1.52
N ALA A 78 19.70 -2.80 -2.75
CA ALA A 78 20.34 -3.52 -3.84
C ALA A 78 21.82 -3.78 -3.56
N GLU A 79 22.55 -2.77 -3.06
CA GLU A 79 23.95 -2.91 -2.63
C GLU A 79 24.09 -3.92 -1.48
N GLN A 80 23.21 -3.84 -0.48
CA GLN A 80 23.20 -4.75 0.66
C GLN A 80 22.94 -6.21 0.22
N VAL A 81 21.99 -6.43 -0.68
CA VAL A 81 21.66 -7.78 -1.21
C VAL A 81 22.79 -8.32 -2.07
N CYS A 82 23.42 -7.48 -2.91
CA CYS A 82 24.59 -7.87 -3.69
C CYS A 82 25.74 -8.33 -2.78
N ALA A 83 26.04 -7.54 -1.75
CA ALA A 83 27.13 -7.85 -0.82
C ALA A 83 26.87 -9.14 -0.03
N GLN A 84 25.63 -9.39 0.40
CA GLN A 84 25.27 -10.59 1.16
C GLN A 84 25.32 -11.86 0.30
N ASN A 85 24.91 -11.78 -0.96
CA ASN A 85 24.80 -12.96 -1.84
C ASN A 85 25.95 -13.10 -2.84
N SER A 86 26.95 -12.21 -2.81
CA SER A 86 28.01 -12.12 -3.81
C SER A 86 27.48 -12.00 -5.25
N TRP A 87 26.36 -11.29 -5.42
CA TRP A 87 25.78 -11.02 -6.73
C TRP A 87 26.45 -9.83 -7.40
N LYS A 88 26.37 -9.79 -8.73
CA LYS A 88 26.78 -8.60 -9.49
C LYS A 88 25.73 -7.50 -9.27
N PRO A 89 26.15 -6.22 -9.15
CA PRO A 89 25.23 -5.10 -9.13
C PRO A 89 24.30 -5.11 -10.35
N VAL A 90 23.00 -5.00 -10.09
CA VAL A 90 21.96 -4.92 -11.13
C VAL A 90 21.40 -3.50 -11.11
N PRO A 91 21.58 -2.69 -12.17
CA PRO A 91 20.98 -1.37 -12.27
C PRO A 91 19.46 -1.45 -12.43
N PHE A 92 18.77 -0.43 -11.93
CA PHE A 92 17.35 -0.20 -12.14
C PHE A 92 17.21 0.90 -13.18
N ILE A 93 16.38 0.68 -14.20
CA ILE A 93 16.07 1.73 -15.19
C ILE A 93 15.11 2.77 -14.60
N ASP A 94 15.07 3.96 -15.18
CA ASP A 94 14.27 5.08 -14.66
C ASP A 94 12.77 4.73 -14.60
N GLU A 95 12.23 4.04 -15.60
CA GLU A 95 10.82 3.62 -15.64
C GLU A 95 10.48 2.61 -14.53
N ALA A 96 11.44 1.73 -14.18
CA ALA A 96 11.30 0.81 -13.06
C ALA A 96 11.26 1.58 -11.73
N MET A 97 12.10 2.60 -11.59
CA MET A 97 12.14 3.46 -10.41
C MET A 97 10.87 4.31 -10.25
N GLU A 98 10.31 4.81 -11.34
CA GLU A 98 9.02 5.51 -11.34
C GLU A 98 7.88 4.59 -10.88
N ALA A 99 7.83 3.36 -11.39
CA ALA A 99 6.84 2.37 -10.99
C ALA A 99 6.94 2.01 -9.50
N LEU A 100 8.17 1.89 -8.97
CA LEU A 100 8.40 1.67 -7.54
C LEU A 100 7.98 2.87 -6.69
N GLN A 101 8.18 4.10 -7.17
CA GLN A 101 7.72 5.31 -6.48
C GLN A 101 6.20 5.49 -6.51
N ALA A 102 5.53 5.02 -7.56
CA ALA A 102 4.07 5.09 -7.69
C ALA A 102 3.33 4.12 -6.77
N TYR A 103 3.98 3.04 -6.32
CA TYR A 103 3.38 2.06 -5.45
C TYR A 103 3.25 2.57 -4.00
N SER A 104 2.17 2.14 -3.32
CA SER A 104 1.80 2.67 -1.99
C SER A 104 2.55 2.04 -0.81
N TRP A 105 3.26 0.93 -1.02
CA TRP A 105 4.05 0.22 0.00
C TRP A 105 3.32 0.01 1.33
N PRO A 106 2.22 -0.75 1.37
CA PRO A 106 1.47 -1.03 2.60
C PRO A 106 2.32 -1.67 3.72
N GLY A 107 3.33 -2.48 3.36
CA GLY A 107 4.32 -3.05 4.26
C GLY A 107 5.57 -2.19 4.48
N ASN A 108 5.57 -0.95 3.98
CA ASN A 108 6.58 0.08 4.21
C ASN A 108 7.98 -0.41 3.77
N VAL A 109 9.05 0.08 4.40
CA VAL A 109 10.46 -0.27 4.10
C VAL A 109 10.71 -1.79 4.05
N ARG A 110 10.00 -2.58 4.87
CA ARG A 110 10.17 -4.05 4.88
C ARG A 110 9.69 -4.70 3.58
N GLU A 111 8.55 -4.23 3.07
CA GLU A 111 8.05 -4.68 1.77
C GLU A 111 8.97 -4.24 0.63
N LEU A 112 9.44 -2.98 0.66
CA LEU A 112 10.40 -2.47 -0.33
C LEU A 112 11.66 -3.33 -0.38
N ARG A 113 12.29 -3.62 0.76
CA ARG A 113 13.49 -4.48 0.82
C ARG A 113 13.25 -5.85 0.20
N ASN A 114 12.16 -6.52 0.58
CA ASN A 114 11.83 -7.84 0.04
C ASN A 114 11.52 -7.78 -1.46
N MET A 115 10.94 -6.67 -1.92
CA MET A 115 10.66 -6.45 -3.34
C MET A 115 11.96 -6.27 -4.13
N VAL A 116 12.88 -5.44 -3.64
CA VAL A 116 14.19 -5.23 -4.29
C VAL A 116 14.94 -6.55 -4.45
N GLU A 117 14.99 -7.38 -3.40
CA GLU A 117 15.60 -8.72 -3.48
C GLU A 117 14.94 -9.60 -4.55
N ARG A 118 13.60 -9.59 -4.61
CA ARG A 118 12.85 -10.32 -5.64
C ARG A 118 13.13 -9.81 -7.05
N LEU A 119 13.19 -8.49 -7.24
CA LEU A 119 13.44 -7.88 -8.55
C LEU A 119 14.82 -8.26 -9.07
N MET A 120 15.82 -8.30 -8.19
CA MET A 120 17.17 -8.73 -8.55
C MET A 120 17.23 -10.22 -8.92
N LEU A 121 16.42 -11.08 -8.30
CA LEU A 121 16.30 -12.50 -8.68
C LEU A 121 15.63 -12.69 -10.04
N LEU A 122 14.69 -11.82 -10.39
CA LEU A 122 13.94 -11.87 -11.65
C LEU A 122 14.66 -11.16 -12.81
N ALA A 123 15.70 -10.38 -12.52
CA ALA A 123 16.47 -9.66 -13.52
C ALA A 123 17.22 -10.64 -14.45
N THR A 124 16.64 -10.94 -15.61
CA THR A 124 17.21 -11.87 -16.59
C THR A 124 18.26 -11.22 -17.50
N GLU A 125 18.19 -9.91 -17.74
CA GLU A 125 19.06 -9.19 -18.68
C GLU A 125 20.14 -8.34 -18.00
N GLY A 126 20.43 -8.61 -16.72
CA GLY A 126 21.41 -7.85 -15.96
C GLY A 126 20.97 -6.42 -15.63
N GLN A 127 19.69 -6.11 -15.78
CA GLN A 127 19.04 -4.87 -15.31
C GLN A 127 17.60 -5.19 -14.85
N VAL A 128 17.05 -4.35 -13.96
CA VAL A 128 15.64 -4.39 -13.58
C VAL A 128 14.87 -3.42 -14.47
N ASP A 129 14.02 -3.97 -15.33
CA ASP A 129 13.15 -3.20 -16.22
C ASP A 129 11.72 -3.04 -15.67
N LEU A 130 10.91 -2.23 -16.36
CA LEU A 130 9.52 -1.99 -15.98
C LEU A 130 8.70 -3.29 -15.98
N ALA A 131 8.95 -4.20 -16.93
CA ALA A 131 8.21 -5.46 -17.03
C ALA A 131 8.49 -6.36 -15.81
N THR A 132 9.74 -6.42 -15.35
CA THR A 132 10.14 -7.13 -14.13
C THR A 132 9.46 -6.54 -12.90
N VAL A 133 9.38 -5.21 -12.80
CA VAL A 133 8.66 -4.54 -11.70
C VAL A 133 7.17 -4.87 -11.73
N GLN A 134 6.52 -4.77 -12.88
CA GLN A 134 5.10 -5.09 -13.05
C GLN A 134 4.77 -6.56 -12.76
N LEU A 135 5.70 -7.46 -13.06
CA LEU A 135 5.57 -8.89 -12.75
C LEU A 135 5.68 -9.16 -11.24
N ALA A 136 6.58 -8.46 -10.55
CA ALA A 136 6.90 -8.70 -9.15
C ALA A 136 5.97 -7.98 -8.17
N LEU A 137 5.46 -6.80 -8.54
CA LEU A 137 4.49 -6.06 -7.76
C LEU A 137 3.21 -6.89 -7.64
N PRO A 138 2.63 -7.01 -6.43
CA PRO A 138 1.30 -7.58 -6.31
C PRO A 138 0.37 -6.80 -7.23
N LYS A 139 -0.52 -7.50 -7.96
CA LYS A 139 -1.64 -6.89 -8.69
C LYS A 139 -2.65 -6.33 -7.69
N THR A 140 -2.21 -5.46 -6.80
CA THR A 140 -3.07 -4.57 -6.04
C THR A 140 -3.53 -3.55 -7.07
N SER A 141 -4.79 -3.68 -7.48
CA SER A 141 -5.57 -2.71 -8.23
C SER A 141 -4.94 -1.31 -8.18
N ILE A 142 -4.15 -0.97 -9.20
CA ILE A 142 -3.69 0.39 -9.44
C ILE A 142 -4.96 1.16 -9.76
N GLY A 143 -5.44 1.90 -8.78
CA GLY A 143 -6.70 2.61 -8.86
C GLY A 143 -7.18 2.96 -7.46
N GLY A 144 -6.84 4.16 -7.02
CA GLY A 144 -7.68 4.91 -6.09
C GLY A 144 -9.03 5.26 -6.74
N ALA A 145 -9.78 4.25 -7.17
CA ALA A 145 -11.22 4.30 -7.12
C ALA A 145 -11.56 3.63 -5.79
N THR A 146 -12.06 4.43 -4.86
CA THR A 146 -12.86 3.93 -3.75
C THR A 146 -14.01 3.12 -4.34
N VAL A 147 -13.80 1.82 -4.58
CA VAL A 147 -14.90 0.87 -4.55
C VAL A 147 -15.38 0.97 -3.12
N GLY A 148 -16.50 1.67 -2.94
CA GLY A 148 -17.16 1.86 -1.67
C GLY A 148 -17.50 0.50 -1.08
N ALA A 149 -16.55 -0.09 -0.36
CA ALA A 149 -16.76 -1.26 0.47
C ALA A 149 -17.41 -0.79 1.79
N THR A 150 -18.57 -0.14 1.66
CA THR A 150 -19.49 0.20 2.75
C THR A 150 -20.90 0.00 2.22
N GLY A 151 -21.30 -1.27 2.07
CA GLY A 151 -22.64 -1.62 1.64
C GLY A 151 -22.88 -3.12 1.80
N SER A 152 -23.87 -3.48 2.60
CA SER A 152 -24.42 -4.84 2.72
C SER A 152 -25.27 -5.17 1.48
N ASP A 153 -24.76 -4.88 0.29
CA ASP A 153 -25.55 -4.98 -0.93
C ASP A 153 -25.51 -6.41 -1.47
N PRO A 154 -26.64 -6.94 -1.97
CA PRO A 154 -26.70 -8.25 -2.61
C PRO A 154 -25.65 -8.40 -3.71
N LEU A 155 -25.15 -9.63 -3.90
CA LEU A 155 -24.14 -9.95 -4.92
C LEU A 155 -24.51 -9.43 -6.32
N ALA A 156 -25.80 -9.39 -6.64
CA ALA A 156 -26.32 -8.90 -7.92
C ALA A 156 -25.92 -7.43 -8.19
N ASP A 157 -26.03 -6.55 -7.19
CA ASP A 157 -25.75 -5.12 -7.37
C ASP A 157 -24.26 -4.83 -7.50
N ARG A 158 -23.43 -5.65 -6.83
CA ARG A 158 -21.96 -5.59 -6.94
C ARG A 158 -21.48 -6.02 -8.32
N VAL A 159 -22.06 -7.09 -8.86
CA VAL A 159 -21.76 -7.54 -10.23
C VAL A 159 -22.21 -6.47 -11.23
N GLN A 160 -23.39 -5.89 -11.03
CA GLN A 160 -23.91 -4.84 -11.91
C GLN A 160 -23.02 -3.59 -11.93
N THR A 161 -22.55 -3.16 -10.76
CA THR A 161 -21.64 -2.01 -10.62
C THR A 161 -20.31 -2.27 -11.30
N PHE A 162 -19.73 -3.45 -11.09
CA PHE A 162 -18.48 -3.86 -11.74
C PHE A 162 -18.61 -3.93 -13.26
N GLU A 163 -19.69 -4.52 -13.78
CA GLU A 163 -19.95 -4.59 -15.22
C GLU A 163 -20.10 -3.19 -15.84
N ARG A 164 -20.77 -2.27 -15.13
CA ARG A 164 -20.92 -0.87 -15.56
C ARG A 164 -19.57 -0.17 -15.68
N GLU A 165 -18.70 -0.33 -14.68
CA GLU A 165 -17.37 0.29 -14.68
C GLU A 165 -16.49 -0.24 -15.82
N VAL A 166 -16.49 -1.55 -16.04
CA VAL A 166 -15.71 -2.20 -17.10
C VAL A 166 -16.15 -1.72 -18.49
N ILE A 167 -17.47 -1.66 -18.73
CA ILE A 167 -18.01 -1.18 -20.01
C ILE A 167 -17.67 0.30 -20.25
N LEU A 168 -17.78 1.14 -19.23
CA LEU A 168 -17.43 2.57 -19.33
C LEU A 168 -15.93 2.79 -19.59
N ALA A 169 -15.07 2.04 -18.90
CA ALA A 169 -13.63 2.12 -19.11
C ALA A 169 -13.23 1.74 -20.53
N GLU A 170 -13.85 0.68 -21.07
CA GLU A 170 -13.54 0.21 -22.42
C GLU A 170 -14.11 1.12 -23.51
N LEU A 171 -15.28 1.73 -23.28
CA LEU A 171 -15.82 2.76 -24.14
C LEU A 171 -14.93 4.00 -24.19
N LYS A 172 -14.38 4.44 -23.05
CA LYS A 172 -13.42 5.56 -23.03
C LYS A 172 -12.15 5.24 -23.80
N ARG A 173 -11.59 4.04 -23.63
CA ARG A 173 -10.39 3.58 -24.37
C ARG A 173 -10.62 3.46 -25.87
N SER A 174 -11.83 3.09 -26.27
CA SER A 174 -12.21 2.92 -27.68
C SER A 174 -12.75 4.21 -28.31
N HIS A 175 -12.59 5.37 -27.68
CA HIS A 175 -13.16 6.65 -28.13
C HIS A 175 -14.67 6.52 -28.46
N HIS A 176 -15.42 5.86 -27.59
CA HIS A 176 -16.86 5.57 -27.71
C HIS A 176 -17.27 4.83 -28.99
N ASN A 177 -16.32 4.20 -29.69
CA ASN A 177 -16.61 3.32 -30.81
C ASN A 177 -17.11 1.96 -30.30
N MET A 178 -18.43 1.78 -30.37
CA MET A 178 -19.14 0.58 -29.90
C MET A 178 -18.64 -0.71 -30.54
N SER A 179 -18.24 -0.69 -31.82
CA SER A 179 -17.76 -1.88 -32.51
C SER A 179 -16.39 -2.33 -32.00
N MET A 180 -15.52 -1.37 -31.67
CA MET A 180 -14.20 -1.64 -31.10
C MET A 180 -14.30 -2.09 -29.65
N ALA A 181 -15.13 -1.41 -28.85
CA ALA A 181 -15.38 -1.79 -27.46
C ALA A 181 -16.01 -3.19 -27.34
N ALA A 182 -16.99 -3.52 -28.19
CA ALA A 182 -17.60 -4.85 -28.20
C ALA A 182 -16.59 -5.95 -28.55
N LYS A 183 -15.74 -5.71 -29.56
CA LYS A 183 -14.68 -6.64 -29.98
C LYS A 183 -13.63 -6.83 -28.88
N SER A 184 -13.24 -5.77 -28.19
CA SER A 184 -12.29 -5.83 -27.07
C SER A 184 -12.83 -6.60 -25.87
N LEU A 185 -14.14 -6.45 -25.57
CA LEU A 185 -14.84 -7.19 -24.52
C LEU A 185 -15.24 -8.62 -24.92
N GLY A 186 -15.00 -9.04 -26.17
CA GLY A 186 -15.42 -10.35 -26.67
C GLY A 186 -16.94 -10.53 -26.75
N LEU A 187 -17.69 -9.43 -26.84
CA LEU A 187 -19.15 -9.42 -26.91
C LEU A 187 -19.61 -9.06 -28.32
N GLU A 188 -20.78 -9.57 -28.72
CA GLU A 188 -21.45 -9.06 -29.90
C GLU A 188 -21.94 -7.63 -29.70
N ARG A 189 -21.87 -6.81 -30.75
CA ARG A 189 -22.30 -5.39 -30.72
C ARG A 189 -23.72 -5.23 -30.16
N SER A 190 -24.65 -6.09 -30.60
CA SER A 190 -26.04 -6.08 -30.14
C SER A 190 -26.19 -6.42 -28.65
N HIS A 191 -25.29 -7.24 -28.09
CA HIS A 191 -25.27 -7.56 -26.66
C HIS A 191 -24.71 -6.41 -25.83
N LEU A 192 -23.68 -5.71 -26.33
CA LEU A 192 -23.14 -4.55 -25.65
C LEU A 192 -24.17 -3.42 -25.53
N TYR A 193 -24.96 -3.15 -26.57
CA TYR A 193 -26.05 -2.16 -26.52
C TYR A 193 -27.09 -2.49 -25.46
N LYS A 194 -27.62 -3.72 -25.46
CA LYS A 194 -28.61 -4.17 -24.47
C LYS A 194 -28.06 -4.08 -23.04
N LYS A 195 -26.79 -4.42 -22.85
CA LYS A 195 -26.15 -4.40 -21.54
C LYS A 195 -25.88 -2.97 -21.06
N ALA A 196 -25.49 -2.06 -21.95
CA ALA A 196 -25.34 -0.64 -21.62
C ALA A 196 -26.69 0.02 -21.23
N GLU A 197 -27.77 -0.32 -21.94
CA GLU A 197 -29.13 0.14 -21.63
C GLU A 197 -29.62 -0.40 -20.27
N GLN A 198 -29.43 -1.70 -20.02
CA GLN A 198 -29.79 -2.35 -18.75
C GLN A 198 -29.00 -1.80 -17.55
N LEU A 199 -27.76 -1.36 -17.78
CA LEU A 199 -26.90 -0.78 -16.76
C LEU A 199 -27.10 0.73 -16.59
N GLY A 200 -28.02 1.35 -17.35
CA GLY A 200 -28.33 2.78 -17.25
C GLY A 200 -27.18 3.69 -17.73
N ILE A 201 -26.45 3.27 -18.76
CA ILE A 201 -25.40 4.06 -19.42
C ILE A 201 -26.05 4.80 -20.59
N ASP A 202 -26.16 6.13 -20.49
CA ASP A 202 -26.70 6.96 -21.56
C ASP A 202 -25.67 7.18 -22.68
N LEU A 203 -25.81 6.37 -23.73
CA LEU A 203 -24.94 6.38 -24.90
C LEU A 203 -25.00 7.68 -25.71
N HIS A 204 -26.09 8.45 -25.60
CA HIS A 204 -26.25 9.72 -26.30
C HIS A 204 -25.59 10.90 -25.58
N ALA A 205 -25.43 10.82 -24.25
CA ALA A 205 -24.68 11.81 -23.48
C ALA A 205 -23.17 11.69 -23.74
N LEU A 206 -22.63 10.47 -23.74
CA LEU A 206 -21.20 10.18 -23.93
C LEU A 206 -20.67 10.61 -25.31
N ARG A 207 -21.51 10.54 -26.36
CA ARG A 207 -21.15 10.99 -27.70
C ARG A 207 -21.11 12.52 -27.81
N ARG A 208 -21.95 13.24 -27.07
CA ARG A 208 -21.96 14.71 -27.01
C ARG A 208 -20.76 15.29 -26.26
N GLU A 209 -20.23 14.57 -25.27
CA GLU A 209 -18.99 14.96 -24.57
C GLU A 209 -17.74 14.85 -25.46
N GLN A 210 -17.75 13.92 -26.43
CA GLN A 210 -16.70 13.82 -27.45
C GLN A 210 -16.73 14.95 -28.46
N ASP A 211 -17.91 15.26 -29.01
CA ASP A 211 -18.06 16.34 -30.00
C ASP A 211 -17.79 17.74 -29.39
N ALA A 212 -17.71 17.85 -28.06
CA ALA A 212 -17.36 19.08 -27.33
C ALA A 212 -15.88 19.17 -26.91
N SER A 213 -15.10 18.09 -27.07
CA SER A 213 -13.66 18.03 -26.76
C SER A 213 -12.75 18.04 -27.99
N ASP A 214 -13.32 17.95 -29.20
CA ASP A 214 -12.68 18.25 -30.50
C ASP A 214 -12.99 19.71 -30.92
#